data_AF-A0A177EC87-F1
#
_entry.id   AF-A0A177EC87-F1
#
_cell.length_a   1.000
_cell.length_b   1.000
_cell.length_c   1.000
_cell.angle_alpha   90.00
_cell.angle_beta   90.00
_cell.angle_gamma   90.00
#
_symmetry.space_group_name_H-M   'P 1'
#
loop_
_entity.id
_entity.type
_entity.pdbx_description
1 polymer ?
#
loop_
_entity_poly.entity_id
_entity_poly.type
_entity_poly.pdbx_seq_one_letter_code
_entity_poly.pdbx_strand_id
1 'polypeptide(L)'
;MKVLERIALVLSATAKERERITASMERYNAEKVSEKQRSHLLVVSSLIEESSREEDLPFEQLTIPEKRDAIILLNKRLSQINNTQEKVSHITRLVLQYASTAIPPQKLVSFSYVTIDRLIEQIQAQVSANKASATGYALFLTALSAQTNIIHLYKKVLFKSVLPLECLLGMYRVYFAVLRESGQHKEAWQFVSSLLNHTKKLETTFNPCVLQVFLEVLGPFMLHHYQNHWKGLLSCISTDYLPLVTSRFPTEACCIKGLLEQFGG
;
A
#
# COMPACT_ATOMS: atom_id res chain seq x y z
N MET A 1 -37.24 -18.52 -15.26
CA MET A 1 -36.34 -17.35 -15.21
C MET A 1 -35.75 -17.13 -16.58
N LYS A 2 -36.22 -16.09 -17.28
CA LYS A 2 -35.90 -15.86 -18.70
C LYS A 2 -34.54 -15.15 -18.79
N VAL A 3 -33.75 -15.49 -19.80
CA VAL A 3 -32.38 -14.97 -20.02
C VAL A 3 -32.29 -13.44 -19.91
N LEU A 4 -33.35 -12.74 -20.29
CA LEU A 4 -33.50 -11.28 -20.17
C LEU A 4 -33.43 -10.75 -18.73
N GLU A 5 -33.96 -11.49 -17.75
CA GLU A 5 -33.93 -11.10 -16.33
C GLU A 5 -32.50 -11.18 -15.76
N ARG A 6 -31.71 -12.17 -16.22
CA ARG A 6 -30.30 -12.30 -15.85
C ARG A 6 -29.46 -11.18 -16.47
N ILE A 7 -29.73 -10.80 -17.72
CA ILE A 7 -29.05 -9.68 -18.39
C ILE A 7 -29.37 -8.37 -17.67
N ALA A 8 -30.64 -8.14 -17.31
CA ALA A 8 -31.04 -6.94 -16.57
C ALA A 8 -30.37 -6.84 -15.18
N LEU A 9 -30.22 -7.97 -14.48
CA LEU A 9 -29.51 -8.05 -13.20
C LEU A 9 -28.02 -7.72 -13.32
N VAL A 10 -27.35 -8.23 -14.36
CA VAL A 10 -25.93 -7.94 -14.62
C VAL A 10 -25.73 -6.48 -15.02
N LEU A 11 -26.63 -5.93 -15.84
CA LEU A 11 -26.59 -4.52 -16.25
C LEU A 11 -26.83 -3.57 -15.07
N SER A 12 -27.74 -3.90 -14.15
CA SER A 12 -27.98 -3.06 -12.96
C SER A 12 -26.82 -3.13 -11.96
N ALA A 13 -26.16 -4.30 -11.83
CA ALA A 13 -24.97 -4.45 -11.01
C ALA A 13 -23.77 -3.67 -11.58
N THR A 14 -23.58 -3.70 -12.91
CA THR A 14 -22.52 -2.90 -13.56
C THR A 14 -22.81 -1.40 -13.55
N ALA A 15 -24.07 -0.98 -13.62
CA ALA A 15 -24.46 0.43 -13.47
C ALA A 15 -24.19 0.95 -12.04
N LYS A 16 -24.55 0.17 -11.00
CA LYS A 16 -24.23 0.51 -9.60
C LYS A 16 -22.73 0.58 -9.33
N GLU A 17 -21.95 -0.31 -9.94
CA GLU A 17 -20.49 -0.29 -9.80
C GLU A 17 -19.87 0.91 -10.52
N ARG A 18 -20.41 1.28 -11.69
CA ARG A 18 -20.02 2.50 -12.42
C ARG A 18 -20.35 3.76 -11.62
N GLU A 19 -21.51 3.84 -10.98
CA GLU A 19 -21.84 4.96 -10.08
C GLU A 19 -20.91 5.03 -8.86
N ARG A 20 -20.56 3.89 -8.26
CA ARG A 20 -19.59 3.85 -7.14
C ARG A 20 -18.20 4.33 -7.56
N ILE A 21 -17.72 3.89 -8.72
CA ILE A 21 -16.42 4.29 -9.26
C ILE A 21 -16.42 5.78 -9.66
N THR A 22 -17.46 6.25 -10.34
CA THR A 22 -17.61 7.68 -10.69
C THR A 22 -17.71 8.53 -9.43
N ALA A 23 -18.47 8.13 -8.41
CA ALA A 23 -18.54 8.84 -7.13
C ALA A 23 -17.23 8.77 -6.31
N SER A 24 -16.37 7.78 -6.54
CA SER A 24 -15.03 7.70 -5.97
C SER A 24 -14.04 8.62 -6.71
N MET A 25 -14.17 8.72 -8.03
CA MET A 25 -13.38 9.63 -8.87
C MET A 25 -13.81 11.09 -8.75
N GLU A 26 -15.10 11.37 -8.56
CA GLU A 26 -15.62 12.71 -8.28
C GLU A 26 -15.21 13.17 -6.88
N ARG A 27 -15.13 12.27 -5.89
CA ARG A 27 -14.47 12.56 -4.60
C ARG A 27 -12.99 12.89 -4.78
N TYR A 28 -12.26 12.09 -5.57
CA TYR A 28 -10.85 12.34 -5.90
C TYR A 28 -10.62 13.70 -6.58
N ASN A 29 -11.54 14.12 -7.47
CA ASN A 29 -11.46 15.41 -8.16
C ASN A 29 -12.01 16.60 -7.35
N ALA A 30 -13.01 16.38 -6.49
CA ALA A 30 -13.58 17.39 -5.60
C ALA A 30 -12.71 17.64 -4.33
N GLU A 31 -11.84 16.71 -3.96
CA GLU A 31 -10.91 16.81 -2.81
C GLU A 31 -9.62 17.60 -3.11
N LYS A 32 -9.64 18.44 -4.16
CA LYS A 32 -8.75 19.61 -4.28
C LYS A 32 -9.09 20.74 -3.28
N VAL A 33 -10.01 20.51 -2.34
CA VAL A 33 -10.44 21.48 -1.32
C VAL A 33 -9.73 21.23 0.01
N SER A 34 -9.04 22.29 0.47
CA SER A 34 -8.50 22.56 1.82
C SER A 34 -7.33 21.72 2.34
N GLU A 35 -6.13 22.23 2.08
CA GLU A 35 -4.85 21.89 2.73
C GLU A 35 -4.92 21.90 4.28
N LYS A 36 -5.87 22.64 4.87
CA LYS A 36 -6.04 22.78 6.33
C LYS A 36 -6.73 21.60 7.02
N GLN A 37 -7.46 20.74 6.30
CA GLN A 37 -8.08 19.54 6.91
C GLN A 37 -7.21 18.28 6.80
N ARG A 38 -6.18 18.29 5.94
CA ARG A 38 -5.29 17.15 5.71
C ARG A 38 -4.33 16.86 6.87
N SER A 39 -4.04 17.83 7.74
CA SER A 39 -3.01 17.70 8.77
C SER A 39 -3.34 16.76 9.94
N HIS A 40 -4.60 16.33 10.09
CA HIS A 40 -5.05 15.60 11.29
C HIS A 40 -5.01 14.07 11.18
N LEU A 41 -4.61 13.53 10.02
CA LEU A 41 -4.75 12.10 9.69
C LEU A 41 -3.59 11.54 8.85
N LEU A 42 -2.44 12.24 8.77
CA LEU A 42 -1.33 11.84 7.91
C LEU A 42 -0.25 11.07 8.68
N VAL A 43 0.45 10.19 7.98
CA VAL A 43 1.72 9.62 8.43
C VAL A 43 2.81 10.61 8.05
N VAL A 44 3.65 11.00 8.99
CA VAL A 44 4.68 12.02 8.77
C VAL A 44 6.06 11.39 8.84
N SER A 45 6.82 11.55 7.75
CA SER A 45 8.19 11.10 7.57
C SER A 45 8.85 11.97 6.49
N SER A 46 10.11 12.35 6.65
CA SER A 46 10.88 13.09 5.63
C SER A 46 10.92 12.36 4.29
N LEU A 47 10.94 11.01 4.30
CA LEU A 47 10.90 10.19 3.09
C LEU A 47 9.58 10.35 2.32
N ILE A 48 8.47 10.61 3.03
CA ILE A 48 7.16 10.91 2.43
C ILE A 48 7.18 12.31 1.80
N GLU A 49 7.79 13.28 2.49
CA GLU A 49 7.93 14.66 2.02
C GLU A 49 8.83 14.76 0.78
N GLU A 50 9.93 14.00 0.74
CA GLU A 50 10.84 13.90 -0.41
C GLU A 50 10.16 13.24 -1.62
N SER A 51 9.54 12.07 -1.42
CA SER A 51 8.82 11.35 -2.48
C SER A 51 7.66 12.18 -3.08
N SER A 52 7.17 13.18 -2.35
CA SER A 52 6.08 14.05 -2.80
C SER A 52 6.53 15.10 -3.82
N ARG A 53 7.84 15.38 -3.89
CA ARG A 53 8.46 16.41 -4.76
C ARG A 53 8.91 15.88 -6.13
N GLU A 54 8.85 14.57 -6.36
CA GLU A 54 9.27 13.96 -7.63
C GLU A 54 8.29 14.27 -8.78
N GLU A 55 8.85 14.54 -9.97
CA GLU A 55 8.12 14.91 -11.19
C GLU A 55 7.19 13.79 -11.69
N ASP A 56 6.11 14.18 -12.37
CA ASP A 56 5.17 13.24 -12.96
C ASP A 56 5.78 12.56 -14.21
N LEU A 57 5.65 11.23 -14.28
CA LEU A 57 6.02 10.46 -15.48
C LEU A 57 5.13 10.87 -16.66
N PRO A 58 5.65 10.79 -17.91
CA PRO A 58 4.85 10.99 -19.12
C PRO A 58 3.60 10.11 -19.09
N PHE A 59 2.43 10.73 -19.25
CA PHE A 59 1.15 10.08 -19.01
C PHE A 59 0.25 10.16 -20.24
N GLU A 60 0.14 9.06 -20.97
CA GLU A 60 -0.87 8.88 -22.02
C GLU A 60 -1.98 7.94 -21.53
N GLN A 61 -3.21 8.44 -21.52
CA GLN A 61 -4.35 7.69 -21.00
C GLN A 61 -4.67 6.45 -21.83
N LEU A 62 -5.01 5.37 -21.15
CA LEU A 62 -5.70 4.24 -21.76
C LEU A 62 -7.06 4.70 -22.28
N THR A 63 -7.42 4.25 -23.48
CA THR A 63 -8.76 4.39 -24.03
C THR A 63 -9.76 3.61 -23.16
N ILE A 64 -11.05 3.93 -23.31
CA ILE A 64 -12.11 3.25 -22.54
C ILE A 64 -12.07 1.71 -22.73
N PRO A 65 -11.93 1.16 -23.96
CA PRO A 65 -11.81 -0.29 -24.15
C PRO A 65 -10.55 -0.87 -23.49
N GLU A 66 -9.38 -0.28 -23.71
CA GLU A 66 -8.12 -0.74 -23.12
C GLU A 66 -8.20 -0.75 -21.58
N LYS A 67 -8.72 0.31 -20.98
CA LYS A 67 -8.92 0.42 -19.52
C LYS A 67 -9.89 -0.65 -19.01
N ARG A 68 -11.00 -0.87 -19.71
CA ARG A 68 -11.99 -1.88 -19.32
C ARG A 68 -11.39 -3.29 -19.32
N ASP A 69 -10.68 -3.64 -20.38
CA ASP A 69 -10.08 -4.97 -20.52
C ASP A 69 -8.97 -5.20 -19.49
N ALA A 70 -8.16 -4.17 -19.24
CA ALA A 70 -7.16 -4.18 -18.16
C ALA A 70 -7.82 -4.43 -16.80
N ILE A 71 -8.91 -3.73 -16.47
CA ILE A 71 -9.65 -3.92 -15.21
C ILE A 71 -10.19 -5.34 -15.09
N ILE A 72 -10.80 -5.88 -16.14
CA ILE A 72 -11.35 -7.25 -16.14
C ILE A 72 -10.24 -8.27 -15.86
N LEU A 73 -9.11 -8.15 -16.56
CA LEU A 73 -7.96 -9.01 -16.34
C LEU A 73 -7.45 -8.88 -14.90
N LEU A 74 -7.16 -7.66 -14.46
CA LEU A 74 -6.58 -7.39 -13.15
C LEU A 74 -7.48 -7.89 -12.02
N ASN A 75 -8.79 -7.63 -12.05
CA ASN A 75 -9.72 -8.14 -11.06
C ASN A 75 -9.71 -9.68 -11.00
N LYS A 76 -9.66 -10.34 -12.16
CA LYS A 76 -9.59 -11.80 -12.24
C LYS A 76 -8.27 -12.35 -11.69
N ARG A 77 -7.15 -11.67 -11.93
CA ARG A 77 -5.82 -12.16 -11.54
C ARG A 77 -5.45 -11.81 -10.10
N LEU A 78 -5.69 -10.58 -9.66
CA LEU A 78 -5.35 -10.12 -8.33
C LEU A 78 -6.18 -10.83 -7.25
N SER A 79 -7.46 -11.14 -7.52
CA SER A 79 -8.28 -11.95 -6.60
C SER A 79 -7.77 -13.39 -6.39
N GLN A 80 -6.85 -13.86 -7.24
CA GLN A 80 -6.24 -15.18 -7.13
C GLN A 80 -4.90 -15.15 -6.38
N ILE A 81 -4.36 -13.96 -6.07
CA ILE A 81 -3.12 -13.84 -5.31
C ILE A 81 -3.30 -14.49 -3.94
N ASN A 82 -2.32 -15.31 -3.59
CA ASN A 82 -2.18 -15.92 -2.28
C ASN A 82 -0.71 -15.77 -1.86
N ASN A 83 -0.33 -16.43 -0.78
CA ASN A 83 1.03 -16.33 -0.24
C ASN A 83 2.04 -17.31 -0.88
N THR A 84 1.72 -17.95 -2.02
CA THR A 84 2.66 -18.90 -2.67
C THR A 84 3.38 -18.26 -3.85
N GLN A 85 4.72 -18.33 -3.82
CA GLN A 85 5.58 -17.69 -4.81
C GLN A 85 5.31 -18.20 -6.24
N GLU A 86 5.04 -19.51 -6.43
CA GLU A 86 4.79 -20.03 -7.78
C GLU A 86 3.51 -19.45 -8.40
N LYS A 87 2.45 -19.31 -7.58
CA LYS A 87 1.17 -18.79 -8.05
C LYS A 87 1.28 -17.29 -8.35
N VAL A 88 1.93 -16.53 -7.48
CA VAL A 88 2.20 -15.10 -7.72
C VAL A 88 3.05 -14.91 -8.97
N SER A 89 4.07 -15.75 -9.19
CA SER A 89 4.90 -15.70 -10.40
C SER A 89 4.08 -15.98 -11.66
N HIS A 90 3.20 -16.99 -11.63
CA HIS A 90 2.31 -17.28 -12.75
C HIS A 90 1.36 -16.12 -13.05
N ILE A 91 0.73 -15.55 -12.02
CA ILE A 91 -0.15 -14.38 -12.13
C ILE A 91 0.60 -13.19 -12.73
N THR A 92 1.79 -12.89 -12.21
CA THR A 92 2.63 -11.79 -12.68
C THR A 92 2.96 -11.94 -14.16
N ARG A 93 3.37 -13.15 -14.58
CA ARG A 93 3.67 -13.44 -15.98
C ARG A 93 2.47 -13.17 -16.89
N LEU A 94 1.25 -13.53 -16.47
CA LEU A 94 0.05 -13.25 -17.26
C LEU A 94 -0.25 -11.75 -17.37
N VAL A 95 -0.01 -10.99 -16.30
CA VAL A 95 -0.18 -9.53 -16.30
C VAL A 95 0.86 -8.85 -17.20
N LEU A 96 2.13 -9.26 -17.10
CA LEU A 96 3.21 -8.74 -17.95
C LEU A 96 3.00 -9.10 -19.42
N GLN A 97 2.58 -10.34 -19.71
CA GLN A 97 2.25 -10.77 -21.06
C GLN A 97 1.16 -9.87 -21.64
N TYR A 98 0.06 -9.67 -20.91
CA TYR A 98 -1.00 -8.76 -21.35
C TYR A 98 -0.50 -7.34 -21.57
N ALA A 99 0.28 -6.79 -20.63
CA ALA A 99 0.85 -5.46 -20.77
C ALA A 99 1.70 -5.34 -22.05
N SER A 100 2.53 -6.33 -22.35
CA SER A 100 3.38 -6.33 -23.55
C SER A 100 2.63 -6.49 -24.87
N THR A 101 1.47 -7.17 -24.87
CA THR A 101 0.75 -7.50 -26.11
C THR A 101 -0.43 -6.58 -26.40
N ALA A 102 -1.07 -6.05 -25.35
CA ALA A 102 -2.35 -5.34 -25.44
C ALA A 102 -2.25 -3.86 -25.06
N ILE A 103 -1.17 -3.44 -24.39
CA ILE A 103 -0.98 -2.06 -23.96
C ILE A 103 0.16 -1.43 -24.77
N PRO A 104 -0.09 -0.33 -25.51
CA PRO A 104 0.97 0.41 -26.17
C PRO A 104 2.05 0.86 -25.18
N PRO A 105 3.35 0.80 -25.52
CA PRO A 105 4.45 1.13 -24.61
C PRO A 105 4.31 2.50 -23.92
N GLN A 106 3.84 3.50 -24.66
CA GLN A 106 3.64 4.87 -24.16
C GLN A 106 2.49 4.99 -23.15
N LYS A 107 1.62 3.98 -23.03
CA LYS A 107 0.50 3.92 -22.09
C LYS A 107 0.76 3.01 -20.88
N LEU A 108 1.96 2.41 -20.77
CA LEU A 108 2.30 1.50 -19.66
C LEU A 108 2.22 2.17 -18.29
N VAL A 109 2.51 3.47 -18.21
CA VAL A 109 2.36 4.25 -16.97
C VAL A 109 0.89 4.27 -16.53
N SER A 110 -0.04 4.56 -17.44
CA SER A 110 -1.48 4.54 -17.14
C SER A 110 -1.99 3.14 -16.79
N PHE A 111 -1.48 2.09 -17.44
CA PHE A 111 -1.76 0.71 -17.02
C PHE A 111 -1.25 0.42 -15.60
N SER A 112 -0.08 0.95 -15.23
CA SER A 112 0.46 0.81 -13.88
C SER A 112 -0.42 1.49 -12.84
N TYR A 113 -0.98 2.67 -13.14
CA TYR A 113 -1.97 3.32 -12.28
C TYR A 113 -3.23 2.46 -12.11
N VAL A 114 -3.79 1.93 -13.20
CA VAL A 114 -4.96 1.03 -13.12
C VAL A 114 -4.62 -0.22 -12.28
N THR A 115 -3.42 -0.76 -12.42
CA THR A 115 -2.94 -1.88 -11.62
C THR A 115 -2.90 -1.55 -10.13
N ILE A 116 -2.37 -0.37 -9.76
CA ILE A 116 -2.34 0.08 -8.37
C ILE A 116 -3.75 0.30 -7.82
N ASP A 117 -4.64 0.94 -8.58
CA ASP A 117 -6.03 1.15 -8.17
C ASP A 117 -6.73 -0.18 -7.86
N ARG A 118 -6.58 -1.18 -8.73
CA ARG A 118 -7.16 -2.51 -8.50
C ARG A 118 -6.50 -3.23 -7.33
N LEU A 119 -5.19 -3.04 -7.14
CA LEU A 119 -4.46 -3.63 -6.02
C LEU A 119 -4.91 -3.04 -4.68
N ILE A 120 -5.20 -1.74 -4.60
CA ILE A 120 -5.74 -1.10 -3.38
C ILE A 120 -7.11 -1.67 -3.01
N GLU A 121 -7.99 -1.90 -3.98
CA GLU A 121 -9.28 -2.55 -3.71
C GLU A 121 -9.09 -3.96 -3.14
N GLN A 122 -8.13 -4.73 -3.66
CA GLN A 122 -7.81 -6.06 -3.13
C GLN A 122 -7.18 -5.99 -1.74
N ILE A 123 -6.32 -5.00 -1.46
CA ILE A 123 -5.77 -4.77 -0.12
C ILE A 123 -6.89 -4.50 0.87
N GLN A 124 -7.82 -3.61 0.52
CA GLN A 124 -8.95 -3.29 1.37
C GLN A 124 -9.80 -4.54 1.67
N ALA A 125 -10.05 -5.38 0.67
CA ALA A 125 -10.86 -6.59 0.82
C ALA A 125 -10.14 -7.74 1.56
N GLN A 126 -8.85 -7.94 1.30
CA GLN A 126 -8.14 -9.16 1.73
C GLN A 126 -7.10 -8.92 2.83
N VAL A 127 -6.32 -7.85 2.76
CA VAL A 127 -5.25 -7.59 3.73
C VAL A 127 -5.83 -7.10 5.06
N SER A 128 -6.91 -6.33 5.02
CA SER A 128 -7.64 -5.91 6.22
C SER A 128 -8.20 -7.13 6.98
N ALA A 129 -8.63 -8.18 6.27
CA ALA A 129 -9.17 -9.41 6.87
C ALA A 129 -8.08 -10.42 7.25
N ASN A 130 -6.99 -10.48 6.48
CA ASN A 130 -5.88 -11.39 6.68
C ASN A 130 -4.55 -10.68 6.40
N LYS A 131 -3.91 -10.16 7.45
CA LYS A 131 -2.63 -9.44 7.37
C LYS A 131 -1.55 -10.19 6.59
N ALA A 132 -1.51 -11.53 6.69
CA ALA A 132 -0.50 -12.34 6.03
C ALA A 132 -0.59 -12.29 4.49
N SER A 133 -1.76 -11.97 3.93
CA SER A 133 -1.97 -11.86 2.48
C SER A 133 -1.14 -10.74 1.84
N ALA A 134 -0.65 -9.78 2.63
CA ALA A 134 0.23 -8.70 2.17
C ALA A 134 1.49 -9.22 1.44
N THR A 135 2.01 -10.38 1.84
CA THR A 135 3.21 -10.99 1.23
C THR A 135 2.97 -11.35 -0.23
N GLY A 136 1.80 -11.89 -0.57
CA GLY A 136 1.46 -12.22 -1.97
C GLY A 136 1.45 -10.98 -2.87
N TYR A 137 0.88 -9.87 -2.40
CA TYR A 137 0.86 -8.60 -3.13
C TYR A 137 2.23 -7.95 -3.21
N ALA A 138 3.07 -8.09 -2.18
CA ALA A 138 4.45 -7.62 -2.21
C ALA A 138 5.26 -8.36 -3.27
N LEU A 139 5.19 -9.69 -3.30
CA LEU A 139 5.84 -10.50 -4.33
C LEU A 139 5.38 -10.11 -5.75
N PHE A 140 4.09 -9.83 -5.92
CA PHE A 140 3.54 -9.35 -7.19
C PHE A 140 4.14 -8.00 -7.62
N LEU A 141 4.18 -7.02 -6.71
CA LEU A 141 4.76 -5.70 -6.98
C LEU A 141 6.27 -5.79 -7.25
N THR A 142 7.00 -6.59 -6.47
CA THR A 142 8.45 -6.83 -6.67
C THR A 142 8.73 -7.50 -8.01
N ALA A 143 7.88 -8.43 -8.45
CA ALA A 143 8.07 -9.07 -9.74
C ALA A 143 7.71 -8.15 -10.93
N LEU A 144 6.71 -7.27 -10.78
CA LEU A 144 6.38 -6.26 -11.78
C LEU A 144 7.41 -5.14 -11.89
N SER A 145 8.13 -4.83 -10.81
CA SER A 145 9.09 -3.71 -10.80
C SER A 145 10.29 -3.95 -11.72
N ALA A 146 10.57 -5.20 -12.10
CA ALA A 146 11.61 -5.52 -13.07
C ALA A 146 11.37 -4.91 -14.46
N GLN A 147 10.12 -4.56 -14.80
CA GLN A 147 9.73 -4.01 -16.10
C GLN A 147 9.01 -2.66 -16.00
N THR A 148 8.71 -2.19 -14.78
CA THR A 148 7.87 -1.00 -14.55
C THR A 148 8.32 -0.24 -13.30
N ASN A 149 8.05 1.06 -13.23
CA ASN A 149 8.27 1.86 -12.02
C ASN A 149 7.14 1.69 -10.98
N ILE A 150 6.50 0.51 -10.92
CA ILE A 150 5.27 0.31 -10.15
C ILE A 150 5.44 0.49 -8.64
N ILE A 151 6.60 0.13 -8.07
CA ILE A 151 6.87 0.33 -6.63
C ILE A 151 6.94 1.82 -6.33
N HIS A 152 7.61 2.61 -7.18
CA HIS A 152 7.68 4.06 -7.03
C HIS A 152 6.27 4.69 -7.11
N LEU A 153 5.47 4.29 -8.12
CA LEU A 153 4.08 4.72 -8.24
C LEU A 153 3.25 4.30 -7.02
N TYR A 154 3.45 3.09 -6.50
CA TYR A 154 2.76 2.59 -5.32
C TYR A 154 3.07 3.43 -4.08
N LYS A 155 4.35 3.78 -3.85
CA LYS A 155 4.76 4.70 -2.77
C LYS A 155 4.09 6.06 -2.92
N LYS A 156 4.09 6.62 -4.14
CA LYS A 156 3.47 7.91 -4.42
C LYS A 156 1.97 7.90 -4.08
N VAL A 157 1.26 6.83 -4.44
CA VAL A 157 -0.15 6.67 -4.09
C VAL A 157 -0.31 6.50 -2.58
N LEU A 158 0.41 5.55 -1.95
CA LEU A 158 0.39 5.33 -0.50
C LEU A 158 0.55 6.62 0.32
N PHE A 159 1.51 7.46 -0.08
CA PHE A 159 1.87 8.67 0.65
C PHE A 159 0.94 9.86 0.41
N LYS A 160 0.22 9.87 -0.71
CA LYS A 160 -0.69 10.97 -1.08
C LYS A 160 -2.18 10.61 -0.91
N SER A 161 -2.50 9.34 -0.69
CA SER A 161 -3.87 8.84 -0.62
C SER A 161 -4.55 9.19 0.70
N VAL A 162 -5.80 9.66 0.60
CA VAL A 162 -6.73 9.77 1.72
C VAL A 162 -7.60 8.51 1.73
N LEU A 163 -7.18 7.51 2.49
CA LEU A 163 -7.86 6.22 2.59
C LEU A 163 -8.32 5.95 4.03
N PRO A 164 -9.35 5.10 4.22
CA PRO A 164 -9.68 4.59 5.54
C PRO A 164 -8.44 3.97 6.20
N LEU A 165 -8.28 4.17 7.52
CA LEU A 165 -7.08 3.75 8.26
C LEU A 165 -6.71 2.28 8.01
N GLU A 166 -7.68 1.38 8.06
CA GLU A 166 -7.46 -0.06 7.81
C GLU A 166 -6.85 -0.33 6.42
N CYS A 167 -7.36 0.36 5.39
CA CYS A 167 -6.82 0.24 4.03
C CYS A 167 -5.40 0.81 3.97
N LEU A 168 -5.16 1.97 4.59
CA LEU A 168 -3.84 2.58 4.68
C LEU A 168 -2.82 1.66 5.37
N LEU A 169 -3.19 1.07 6.52
CA LEU A 169 -2.34 0.10 7.22
C LEU A 169 -2.12 -1.17 6.40
N GLY A 170 -3.13 -1.63 5.65
CA GLY A 170 -2.99 -2.71 4.68
C GLY A 170 -1.98 -2.38 3.58
N MET A 171 -1.97 -1.15 3.08
CA MET A 171 -0.97 -0.71 2.11
C MET A 171 0.44 -0.63 2.72
N TYR A 172 0.59 -0.11 3.94
CA TYR A 172 1.88 -0.14 4.64
C TYR A 172 2.38 -1.57 4.86
N ARG A 173 1.50 -2.54 5.16
CA ARG A 173 1.88 -3.96 5.25
C ARG A 173 2.46 -4.48 3.95
N VAL A 174 1.83 -4.17 2.82
CA VAL A 174 2.32 -4.54 1.49
C VAL A 174 3.65 -3.85 1.20
N TYR A 175 3.75 -2.54 1.45
CA TYR A 175 4.99 -1.78 1.25
C TYR A 175 6.17 -2.34 2.05
N PHE A 176 5.98 -2.60 3.35
CA PHE A 176 7.03 -3.15 4.19
C PHE A 176 7.37 -4.60 3.81
N ALA A 177 6.40 -5.38 3.37
CA ALA A 177 6.69 -6.69 2.78
C ALA A 177 7.50 -6.53 1.48
N VAL A 178 7.23 -5.54 0.62
CA VAL A 178 8.08 -5.25 -0.55
C VAL A 178 9.51 -4.96 -0.12
N LEU A 179 9.73 -4.12 0.89
CA LEU A 179 11.09 -3.84 1.38
C LEU A 179 11.81 -5.10 1.87
N ARG A 180 11.08 -6.00 2.56
CA ARG A 180 11.62 -7.29 3.02
C ARG A 180 12.00 -8.20 1.84
N GLU A 181 11.06 -8.44 0.92
CA GLU A 181 11.26 -9.37 -0.20
C GLU A 181 12.31 -8.87 -1.21
N SER A 182 12.52 -7.55 -1.29
CA SER A 182 13.54 -6.92 -2.15
C SER A 182 14.86 -6.61 -1.43
N GLY A 183 15.01 -6.97 -0.15
CA GLY A 183 16.25 -6.77 0.61
C GLY A 183 16.58 -5.29 0.92
N GLN A 184 15.60 -4.39 0.86
CA GLN A 184 15.77 -2.94 1.01
C GLN A 184 15.85 -2.48 2.49
N HIS A 185 16.77 -3.07 3.25
CA HIS A 185 17.01 -2.79 4.67
C HIS A 185 17.45 -1.34 4.95
N LYS A 186 18.11 -0.67 3.99
CA LYS A 186 18.51 0.74 4.13
C LYS A 186 17.30 1.67 4.08
N GLU A 187 16.41 1.47 3.12
CA GLU A 187 15.17 2.23 2.99
C GLU A 187 14.24 1.98 4.18
N ALA A 188 14.15 0.73 4.66
CA ALA A 188 13.42 0.40 5.89
C ALA A 188 13.98 1.15 7.11
N TRP A 189 15.32 1.19 7.26
CA TRP A 189 15.98 1.94 8.33
C TRP A 189 15.68 3.44 8.24
N GLN A 190 15.85 4.03 7.07
CA GLN A 190 15.53 5.45 6.83
C GLN A 190 14.07 5.77 7.16
N PHE A 191 13.14 4.90 6.75
CA PHE A 191 11.72 5.08 7.03
C PHE A 191 11.44 5.14 8.53
N VAL A 192 11.92 4.16 9.31
CA VAL A 192 11.64 4.10 10.75
C VAL A 192 12.36 5.22 11.51
N SER A 193 13.62 5.51 11.19
CA SER A 193 14.33 6.63 11.83
C SER A 193 13.63 7.97 11.56
N SER A 194 13.18 8.18 10.33
CA SER A 194 12.41 9.38 9.97
C SER A 194 11.08 9.47 10.72
N LEU A 195 10.34 8.36 10.83
CA LEU A 195 9.08 8.30 11.57
C LEU A 195 9.29 8.64 13.06
N LEU A 196 10.34 8.08 13.67
CA LEU A 196 10.68 8.29 15.08
C LEU A 196 11.14 9.73 15.37
N ASN A 197 11.74 10.42 14.40
CA ASN A 197 12.12 11.83 14.57
C ASN A 197 10.93 12.80 14.65
N HIS A 198 9.71 12.37 14.32
CA HIS A 198 8.51 13.21 14.28
C HIS A 198 7.61 13.08 15.53
N THR A 199 8.20 12.98 16.73
CA THR A 199 7.46 12.79 17.99
C THR A 199 6.50 13.93 18.35
N LYS A 200 6.77 15.16 17.90
CA LYS A 200 5.93 16.35 18.17
C LYS A 200 4.53 16.28 17.53
N LYS A 201 4.30 15.36 16.59
CA LYS A 201 3.04 15.23 15.85
C LYS A 201 2.28 13.93 16.19
N LEU A 202 2.65 13.19 17.23
CA LEU A 202 2.05 11.89 17.53
C LEU A 202 0.53 11.97 17.81
N GLU A 203 0.07 13.06 18.42
CA GLU A 203 -1.35 13.25 18.72
C GLU A 203 -2.22 13.43 17.47
N THR A 204 -1.63 13.88 16.37
CA THR A 204 -2.34 14.27 15.13
C THR A 204 -2.00 13.36 13.94
N THR A 205 -1.25 12.28 14.16
CA THR A 205 -0.77 11.40 13.08
C THR A 205 -1.08 9.93 13.38
N PHE A 206 -1.00 9.08 12.34
CA PHE A 206 -1.08 7.63 12.48
C PHE A 206 0.29 6.96 12.62
N ASN A 207 1.33 7.73 12.99
CA ASN A 207 2.69 7.23 13.17
C ASN A 207 2.76 6.03 14.13
N PRO A 208 2.05 6.00 15.29
CA PRO A 208 2.02 4.81 16.15
C PRO A 208 1.47 3.55 15.46
N CYS A 209 0.35 3.67 14.73
CA CYS A 209 -0.23 2.55 14.00
C CYS A 209 0.73 2.02 12.92
N VAL A 210 1.39 2.92 12.18
CA VAL A 210 2.36 2.54 11.15
C VAL A 210 3.63 1.94 11.75
N LEU A 211 4.09 2.45 12.90
CA LEU A 211 5.23 1.87 13.62
C LEU A 211 4.92 0.44 14.08
N GLN A 212 3.73 0.19 14.62
CA GLN A 212 3.31 -1.17 14.94
C GLN A 212 3.39 -2.07 13.70
N VAL A 213 2.82 -1.64 12.57
CA VAL A 213 2.86 -2.40 11.31
C VAL A 213 4.31 -2.64 10.83
N PHE A 214 5.18 -1.64 10.97
CA PHE A 214 6.59 -1.76 10.65
C PHE A 214 7.26 -2.85 11.49
N LEU A 215 7.08 -2.81 12.81
CA LEU A 215 7.65 -3.80 13.73
C LEU A 215 7.09 -5.20 13.47
N GLU A 216 5.78 -5.34 13.21
CA GLU A 216 5.13 -6.61 12.86
C GLU A 216 5.76 -7.25 11.60
N VAL A 217 6.00 -6.46 10.55
CA VAL A 217 6.39 -6.97 9.22
C VAL A 217 7.91 -7.07 9.04
N LEU A 218 8.64 -6.05 9.52
CA LEU A 218 10.07 -5.88 9.29
C LEU A 218 10.92 -6.15 10.54
N GLY A 219 10.35 -6.26 11.74
CA GLY A 219 11.11 -6.46 12.99
C GLY A 219 12.17 -7.58 12.91
N PRO A 220 11.80 -8.82 12.52
CA PRO A 220 12.76 -9.91 12.37
C PRO A 220 13.84 -9.63 11.30
N PHE A 221 13.43 -9.04 10.18
CA PHE A 221 14.32 -8.70 9.06
C PHE A 221 15.35 -7.63 9.47
N MET A 222 14.92 -6.60 10.19
CA MET A 222 15.79 -5.54 10.68
C MET A 222 16.74 -6.03 11.77
N LEU A 223 16.27 -6.91 12.66
CA LEU A 223 17.12 -7.55 13.68
C LEU A 223 18.24 -8.37 13.04
N HIS A 224 17.91 -9.16 12.01
CA HIS A 224 18.91 -9.94 11.27
C HIS A 224 19.99 -9.05 10.63
N HIS A 225 19.60 -7.94 10.01
CA HIS A 225 20.53 -7.06 9.28
C HIS A 225 21.34 -6.11 10.16
N TYR A 226 20.75 -5.51 11.20
CA TYR A 226 21.37 -4.44 11.98
C TYR A 226 21.78 -4.86 13.41
N GLN A 227 21.32 -6.01 13.89
CA GLN A 227 21.71 -6.62 15.16
C GLN A 227 21.67 -5.62 16.33
N ASN A 228 22.83 -5.28 16.90
CA ASN A 228 22.95 -4.38 18.05
C ASN A 228 22.40 -2.96 17.77
N HIS A 229 22.54 -2.45 16.55
CA HIS A 229 21.97 -1.14 16.20
C HIS A 229 20.44 -1.18 16.23
N TRP A 230 19.85 -2.31 15.82
CA TRP A 230 18.41 -2.51 15.93
C TRP A 230 17.98 -2.55 17.39
N LYS A 231 18.71 -3.26 18.26
CA LYS A 231 18.44 -3.26 19.72
C LYS A 231 18.50 -1.85 20.32
N GLY A 232 19.46 -1.03 19.91
CA GLY A 232 19.54 0.38 20.32
C GLY A 232 18.31 1.19 19.89
N LEU A 233 17.82 0.96 18.66
CA LEU A 233 16.60 1.60 18.17
C LEU A 233 15.35 1.11 18.93
N LEU A 234 15.25 -0.18 19.24
CA LEU A 234 14.15 -0.71 20.06
C LEU A 234 14.15 -0.09 21.46
N SER A 235 15.34 0.11 22.05
CA SER A 235 15.47 0.83 23.33
C SER A 235 14.95 2.26 23.20
N CYS A 236 15.33 2.99 22.14
CA CYS A 236 14.84 4.34 21.88
C CYS A 236 13.30 4.36 21.71
N ILE A 237 12.72 3.39 21.01
CA ILE A 237 11.25 3.27 20.93
C ILE A 237 10.66 3.09 22.33
N SER A 238 11.28 2.24 23.17
CA SER A 238 10.78 1.96 24.51
C SER A 238 10.88 3.15 25.46
N THR A 239 12.00 3.87 25.45
CA THR A 239 12.31 4.91 26.45
C THR A 239 11.83 6.28 26.02
N ASP A 240 11.86 6.58 24.72
CA ASP A 240 11.68 7.94 24.22
C ASP A 240 10.37 8.09 23.45
N TYR A 241 9.98 7.07 22.66
CA TYR A 241 8.79 7.14 21.82
C TYR A 241 7.52 6.71 22.54
N LEU A 242 7.51 5.51 23.15
CA LEU A 242 6.32 4.94 23.80
C LEU A 242 5.72 5.84 24.89
N PRO A 243 6.51 6.52 25.75
CA PRO A 243 5.94 7.43 26.75
C PRO A 243 5.19 8.63 26.15
N LEU A 244 5.48 8.97 24.90
CA LEU A 244 4.82 10.05 24.17
C LEU A 244 3.60 9.58 23.36
N VAL A 245 3.40 8.26 23.23
CA VAL A 245 2.21 7.71 22.59
C VAL A 245 1.03 7.94 23.53
N THR A 246 0.15 8.86 23.15
CA THR A 246 -0.95 9.30 24.01
C THR A 246 -2.01 8.23 24.21
N SER A 247 -2.92 8.49 25.16
CA SER A 247 -4.12 7.67 25.42
C SER A 247 -5.01 7.44 24.20
N ARG A 248 -4.75 8.10 23.07
CA ARG A 248 -5.41 7.88 21.78
C ARG A 248 -5.07 6.54 21.13
N PHE A 249 -3.87 6.00 21.38
CA PHE A 249 -3.38 4.76 20.75
C PHE A 249 -2.97 3.70 21.79
N PRO A 250 -3.85 3.35 22.76
CA PRO A 250 -3.48 2.44 23.85
C PRO A 250 -3.27 1.01 23.35
N THR A 251 -4.03 0.60 22.32
CA THR A 251 -3.90 -0.71 21.68
C THR A 251 -2.56 -0.81 20.96
N GLU A 252 -2.20 0.18 20.15
CA GLU A 252 -0.94 0.21 19.41
C GLU A 252 0.25 0.27 20.37
N ALA A 253 0.18 1.08 21.44
CA ALA A 253 1.23 1.15 22.45
C ALA A 253 1.45 -0.22 23.13
N CYS A 254 0.35 -0.93 23.47
CA CYS A 254 0.42 -2.28 24.04
C CYS A 254 1.03 -3.27 23.05
N CYS A 255 0.59 -3.26 21.78
CA CYS A 255 1.13 -4.13 20.74
C CYS A 255 2.62 -3.86 20.47
N ILE A 256 3.02 -2.58 20.38
CA ILE A 256 4.42 -2.19 20.21
C ILE A 256 5.23 -2.74 21.38
N LYS A 257 4.79 -2.55 22.63
CA LYS A 257 5.48 -3.08 23.81
C LYS A 257 5.70 -4.60 23.73
N GLY A 258 4.67 -5.36 23.36
CA GLY A 258 4.80 -6.82 23.18
C GLY A 258 5.80 -7.20 22.08
N LEU A 259 5.84 -6.44 20.98
CA LEU A 259 6.84 -6.63 19.92
C LEU A 259 8.26 -6.30 20.39
N LEU A 260 8.43 -5.24 21.20
CA LEU A 260 9.75 -4.89 21.77
C LEU A 260 10.26 -6.01 22.68
N GLU A 261 9.40 -6.62 23.50
CA GLU A 261 9.76 -7.75 24.37
C GLU A 261 10.18 -8.99 23.54
N GLN A 262 9.53 -9.23 22.39
CA GLN A 262 9.88 -10.32 21.48
C GLN A 262 11.27 -10.14 20.85
N PHE A 263 11.68 -8.91 20.53
CA PHE A 263 12.93 -8.62 19.82
C PHE A 263 14.09 -8.15 20.72
N GLY A 264 13.80 -7.73 21.95
CA GLY A 264 14.74 -7.14 22.89
C GLY A 264 15.54 -8.13 23.75
N GLY A 265 15.20 -9.42 23.69
CA GLY A 265 15.92 -10.52 24.36
C GLY A 265 17.37 -10.68 23.90
#